data_AF-A0A2N2HGS4-F1
#
_entry.id   AF-A0A2N2HGS4-F1
#
_cell.length_a   1.000
_cell.length_b   1.000
_cell.length_c   1.000
_cell.angle_alpha   90.00
_cell.angle_beta   90.00
_cell.angle_gamma   90.00
#
_symmetry.space_group_name_H-M   'P 1'
#
loop_
_entity.id
_entity.type
_entity.pdbx_description
1 polymer ?
#
loop_
_entity_poly.entity_id
_entity_poly.type
_entity_poly.pdbx_seq_one_letter_code
_entity_poly.pdbx_strand_id
1 'polypeptide(L)'
;IRSELMVYVALDAPIKFSVLKVSNVSERSRRISATGYVEWVLGDLRPKSAFHVITQIDQHSGAILARNAYNPEFGSRTAFFDVDDVLRTVTADRTEFLGRNGSLRSPAAMTRTRLSGKTGTAMDSCAAIQVSFELEVGEEREIIFKLGVGTDAADAQKIIHRFRGAPAARQALDNVWQHWAHTLGAIHVETPDQSLNVLVNGWLVYQTLACRLWARSATYQSGGAFGFRDQLQDVMALIHARPGLVREHLLLCASRQFEEGDVQHWWHPPLGRGVRTKCSDDFLWLPLATCRYVAAIGDTGVLDENVPFLRMRALGADEESCYDLPERSDQSASLYDHCVRAIHHGLRFGAHGLPLIGSGDWNDGMNLVGEHGKGESVWLGFFLHHVLETFAPLAHTRGDVTFAEQCRQEAATLSR
;
A
#
# COMPACT_ATOMS: atom_id res chain seq x y z
N ILE A 1 25.60 -28.80 -4.81
CA ILE A 1 24.74 -27.79 -5.46
C ILE A 1 24.64 -26.62 -4.51
N ARG A 2 24.85 -25.42 -5.00
CA ARG A 2 24.61 -24.18 -4.26
C ARG A 2 23.51 -23.42 -4.99
N SER A 3 22.60 -22.81 -4.24
CA SER A 3 21.52 -22.00 -4.80
C SER A 3 21.42 -20.67 -4.08
N GLU A 4 21.16 -19.61 -4.84
CA GLU A 4 20.88 -18.26 -4.36
C GLU A 4 19.57 -17.78 -5.00
N LEU A 5 18.69 -17.15 -4.21
CA LEU A 5 17.42 -16.62 -4.70
C LEU A 5 17.34 -15.14 -4.39
N MET A 6 17.25 -14.31 -5.42
CA MET A 6 17.04 -12.88 -5.30
C MET A 6 15.59 -12.54 -5.65
N VAL A 7 14.91 -11.80 -4.77
CA VAL A 7 13.50 -11.41 -4.92
C VAL A 7 13.36 -9.89 -4.85
N TYR A 8 12.68 -9.32 -5.84
CA TYR A 8 12.41 -7.88 -5.92
C TYR A 8 11.19 -7.62 -6.79
N VAL A 9 10.64 -6.41 -6.71
CA VAL A 9 9.49 -5.95 -7.49
C VAL A 9 9.93 -4.75 -8.31
N ALA A 10 9.53 -4.68 -9.59
CA ALA A 10 9.79 -3.49 -10.40
C ALA A 10 9.06 -2.27 -9.81
N LEU A 11 9.69 -1.10 -9.88
CA LEU A 11 9.12 0.14 -9.36
C LEU A 11 7.98 0.69 -10.23
N ASP A 12 7.98 0.35 -11.53
CA ASP A 12 7.15 0.95 -12.55
C ASP A 12 6.18 -0.04 -13.21
N ALA A 13 6.13 -1.27 -12.69
CA ALA A 13 5.23 -2.31 -13.18
C ALA A 13 4.86 -3.31 -12.07
N PRO A 14 3.63 -3.85 -12.08
CA PRO A 14 3.16 -4.82 -11.10
C PRO A 14 3.71 -6.23 -11.38
N ILE A 15 5.04 -6.38 -11.30
CA ILE A 15 5.78 -7.63 -11.55
C ILE A 15 6.86 -7.84 -10.48
N LYS A 16 6.84 -9.03 -9.88
CA LYS A 16 7.82 -9.56 -8.95
C LYS A 16 8.73 -10.54 -9.68
N PHE A 17 10.03 -10.43 -9.45
CA PHE A 17 11.06 -11.34 -9.93
C PHE A 17 11.52 -12.27 -8.82
N SER A 18 11.87 -13.48 -9.21
CA SER A 18 12.52 -14.49 -8.37
C SER A 18 13.63 -15.10 -9.20
N VAL A 19 14.82 -14.50 -9.10
CA VAL A 19 16.03 -14.86 -9.85
C VAL A 19 16.74 -15.96 -9.06
N LEU A 20 16.60 -17.19 -9.53
CA LEU A 20 17.24 -18.36 -8.95
C LEU A 20 18.54 -18.65 -9.68
N LYS A 21 19.64 -18.61 -8.94
CA LYS A 21 20.97 -18.91 -9.44
C LYS A 21 21.43 -20.24 -8.86
N VAL A 22 21.78 -21.20 -9.71
CA VAL A 22 22.15 -22.57 -9.31
C VAL A 22 23.54 -22.91 -9.85
N SER A 23 24.47 -23.23 -8.96
CA SER A 23 25.85 -23.59 -9.33
C SER A 23 26.18 -25.04 -8.94
N ASN A 24 26.84 -25.76 -9.84
CA ASN A 24 27.33 -27.11 -9.59
C ASN A 24 28.72 -27.10 -8.95
N VAL A 25 28.75 -27.02 -7.62
CA VAL A 25 29.96 -27.11 -6.80
C VAL A 25 30.41 -28.54 -6.50
N SER A 26 29.99 -29.52 -7.31
CA SER A 26 30.37 -30.93 -7.12
C SER A 26 31.26 -31.44 -8.24
N GLU A 27 31.91 -32.58 -8.02
CA GLU A 27 32.89 -33.17 -8.96
C GLU A 27 32.26 -34.00 -10.10
N ARG A 28 30.94 -33.95 -10.27
CA ARG A 28 30.26 -34.63 -11.40
C ARG A 28 29.13 -33.78 -11.96
N SER A 29 28.83 -33.98 -13.24
CA SER A 29 27.66 -33.36 -13.89
C SER A 29 26.36 -33.69 -13.14
N ARG A 30 25.39 -32.78 -13.20
CA ARG A 30 24.13 -32.84 -12.45
C ARG A 30 22.97 -32.51 -13.37
N ARG A 31 21.99 -33.41 -13.42
CA ARG A 31 20.66 -33.12 -13.98
C ARG A 31 19.71 -32.74 -12.85
N ILE A 32 19.15 -31.53 -12.93
CA ILE A 32 18.34 -30.92 -11.87
C ILE A 32 17.10 -30.30 -12.52
N SER A 33 16.06 -30.09 -11.73
CA SER A 33 14.98 -29.19 -12.10
C SER A 33 14.75 -28.13 -11.05
N ALA A 34 14.40 -26.92 -11.48
CA ALA A 34 13.91 -25.84 -10.63
C ALA A 34 12.42 -25.68 -10.87
N THR A 35 11.63 -25.58 -9.80
CA THR A 35 10.18 -25.45 -9.91
C THR A 35 9.69 -24.22 -9.15
N GLY A 36 9.08 -23.29 -9.88
CA GLY A 36 8.34 -22.18 -9.32
C GLY A 36 6.90 -22.60 -9.01
N TYR A 37 6.36 -22.19 -7.87
CA TYR A 37 4.99 -22.49 -7.46
C TYR A 37 4.31 -21.24 -6.90
N VAL A 38 3.10 -20.97 -7.37
CA VAL A 38 2.21 -19.91 -6.88
C VAL A 38 0.84 -20.50 -6.63
N GLU A 39 0.28 -20.19 -5.46
CA GLU A 39 -1.10 -20.50 -5.13
C GLU A 39 -1.98 -19.27 -5.39
N TRP A 40 -3.03 -19.46 -6.19
CA TRP A 40 -3.91 -18.35 -6.58
C TRP A 40 -4.96 -18.08 -5.51
N VAL A 41 -5.01 -16.84 -5.03
CA VAL A 41 -6.16 -16.32 -4.27
C VAL A 41 -7.08 -15.54 -5.21
N LEU A 42 -6.60 -14.46 -5.85
CA LEU A 42 -7.41 -13.59 -6.73
C LEU A 42 -8.73 -13.14 -6.09
N GLY A 43 -8.64 -12.71 -4.83
CA GLY A 43 -9.73 -12.31 -3.94
C GLY A 43 -9.17 -11.97 -2.56
N ASP A 44 -10.04 -11.84 -1.57
CA ASP A 44 -9.67 -11.63 -0.17
C ASP A 44 -9.22 -12.93 0.51
N LEU A 45 -9.98 -14.01 0.32
CA LEU A 45 -9.76 -15.30 0.96
C LEU A 45 -9.93 -16.42 -0.06
N ARG A 46 -8.95 -17.33 -0.08
CA ARG A 46 -8.95 -18.47 -1.01
C ARG A 46 -10.24 -19.31 -0.96
N PRO A 47 -10.82 -19.67 0.21
CA PRO A 47 -12.06 -20.44 0.25
C PRO A 47 -13.23 -19.78 -0.48
N LYS A 48 -13.23 -18.44 -0.62
CA LYS A 48 -14.27 -17.69 -1.34
C LYS A 48 -13.99 -17.62 -2.84
N SER A 49 -12.73 -17.56 -3.24
CA SER A 49 -12.35 -17.28 -4.63
C SER A 49 -11.92 -18.49 -5.45
N ALA A 50 -11.43 -19.57 -4.82
CA ALA A 50 -10.77 -20.68 -5.50
C ALA A 50 -11.61 -21.31 -6.62
N PHE A 51 -12.93 -21.48 -6.39
CA PHE A 51 -13.85 -22.07 -7.36
C PHE A 51 -14.09 -21.20 -8.61
N HIS A 52 -13.74 -19.91 -8.53
CA HIS A 52 -13.93 -18.92 -9.60
C HIS A 52 -12.63 -18.63 -10.38
N VAL A 53 -11.49 -19.16 -9.94
CA VAL A 53 -10.20 -18.95 -10.61
C VAL A 53 -10.10 -19.83 -11.85
N ILE A 54 -9.96 -19.20 -13.01
CA ILE A 54 -9.74 -19.85 -14.29
C ILE A 54 -8.29 -19.63 -14.71
N THR A 55 -7.62 -20.70 -15.11
CA THR A 55 -6.25 -20.65 -15.61
C THR A 55 -6.17 -21.00 -17.09
N GLN A 56 -5.19 -20.44 -17.78
CA GLN A 56 -4.90 -20.78 -19.19
C GLN A 56 -3.40 -20.57 -19.48
N ILE A 57 -2.87 -21.28 -20.46
CA ILE A 57 -1.52 -21.02 -20.98
C ILE A 57 -1.63 -19.98 -22.08
N ASP A 58 -0.90 -18.88 -21.97
CA ASP A 58 -0.77 -17.92 -23.06
C ASP A 58 0.05 -18.52 -24.20
N GLN A 59 -0.47 -18.56 -25.43
CA GLN A 59 0.22 -19.26 -26.52
C GLN A 59 1.51 -18.56 -26.99
N HIS A 60 1.66 -17.25 -26.75
CA HIS A 60 2.79 -16.47 -27.25
C HIS A 60 3.98 -16.43 -26.27
N SER A 61 3.69 -16.32 -24.98
CA SER A 61 4.70 -16.30 -23.91
C SER A 61 4.88 -17.68 -23.27
N GLY A 62 3.81 -18.48 -23.22
CA GLY A 62 3.65 -19.71 -22.43
C GLY A 62 3.68 -19.49 -20.92
N ALA A 63 3.37 -18.27 -20.49
CA ALA A 63 3.01 -17.95 -19.12
C ALA A 63 1.67 -18.63 -18.73
N ILE A 64 1.53 -18.96 -17.45
CA ILE A 64 0.25 -19.36 -16.88
C ILE A 64 -0.50 -18.08 -16.51
N LEU A 65 -1.61 -17.81 -17.18
CA LEU A 65 -2.52 -16.72 -16.84
C LEU A 65 -3.59 -17.23 -15.87
N ALA A 66 -4.02 -16.38 -14.94
CA ALA A 66 -5.08 -16.67 -13.98
C ALA A 66 -6.00 -15.45 -13.82
N ARG A 67 -7.32 -15.68 -13.81
CA ARG A 67 -8.32 -14.62 -13.64
C ARG A 67 -9.48 -15.09 -12.77
N ASN A 68 -10.13 -14.14 -12.10
CA ASN A 68 -11.37 -14.35 -11.36
C ASN A 68 -12.39 -13.29 -11.77
N ALA A 69 -13.24 -13.61 -12.76
CA ALA A 69 -14.25 -12.68 -13.26
C ALA A 69 -15.40 -12.42 -12.26
N TYR A 70 -15.51 -13.22 -11.19
CA TYR A 70 -16.49 -13.05 -10.13
C TYR A 70 -16.02 -12.07 -9.04
N ASN A 71 -14.80 -11.56 -9.12
CA ASN A 71 -14.36 -10.49 -8.25
C ASN A 71 -15.02 -9.17 -8.70
N PRO A 72 -15.86 -8.52 -7.87
CA PRO A 72 -16.62 -7.34 -8.29
C PRO A 72 -15.74 -6.13 -8.58
N GLU A 73 -14.59 -5.99 -7.92
CA GLU A 73 -13.71 -4.82 -8.04
C GLU A 73 -12.54 -5.05 -9.01
N PHE A 74 -12.11 -6.31 -9.16
CA PHE A 74 -10.91 -6.69 -9.89
C PHE A 74 -11.16 -7.71 -11.00
N GLY A 75 -12.42 -7.91 -11.41
CA GLY A 75 -12.82 -8.97 -12.34
C GLY A 75 -12.14 -8.92 -13.72
N SER A 76 -11.67 -7.75 -14.15
CA SER A 76 -10.91 -7.61 -15.40
C SER A 76 -9.44 -8.02 -15.28
N ARG A 77 -8.87 -7.99 -14.06
CA ARG A 77 -7.44 -8.20 -13.82
C ARG A 77 -7.03 -9.62 -14.25
N THR A 78 -5.85 -9.71 -14.86
CA THR A 78 -5.26 -11.00 -15.23
C THR A 78 -3.90 -11.14 -14.56
N ALA A 79 -3.79 -12.06 -13.60
CA ALA A 79 -2.53 -12.44 -13.01
C ALA A 79 -1.76 -13.39 -13.93
N PHE A 80 -0.44 -13.42 -13.82
CA PHE A 80 0.40 -14.32 -14.60
C PHE A 80 1.59 -14.85 -13.79
N PHE A 81 2.01 -16.06 -14.12
CA PHE A 81 3.27 -16.63 -13.68
C PHE A 81 4.06 -17.15 -14.89
N ASP A 82 5.32 -16.76 -15.00
CA ASP A 82 6.12 -16.96 -16.21
C ASP A 82 7.59 -17.30 -15.90
N VAL A 83 8.25 -17.94 -16.87
CA VAL A 83 9.71 -18.15 -16.93
C VAL A 83 10.14 -18.16 -18.39
N ASP A 84 11.25 -17.48 -18.69
CA ASP A 84 11.80 -17.39 -20.06
C ASP A 84 12.61 -18.65 -20.43
N ASP A 85 12.00 -19.83 -20.32
CA ASP A 85 12.62 -21.10 -20.68
C ASP A 85 11.71 -21.95 -21.57
N VAL A 86 12.22 -22.35 -22.74
CA VAL A 86 11.47 -23.13 -23.75
C VAL A 86 11.26 -24.59 -23.35
N LEU A 87 12.09 -25.12 -22.45
CA LEU A 87 11.99 -26.49 -21.95
C LEU A 87 11.07 -26.60 -20.72
N ARG A 88 10.43 -25.49 -20.33
CA ARG A 88 9.52 -25.49 -19.18
C ARG A 88 8.34 -26.42 -19.40
N THR A 89 7.93 -27.08 -18.32
CA THR A 89 6.66 -27.80 -18.25
C THR A 89 5.81 -27.17 -17.15
N VAL A 90 4.49 -27.21 -17.31
CA VAL A 90 3.58 -26.45 -16.44
C VAL A 90 2.43 -27.31 -15.91
N THR A 91 1.85 -26.91 -14.78
CA THR A 91 0.50 -27.32 -14.38
C THR A 91 -0.16 -26.19 -13.59
N ALA A 92 -1.47 -26.08 -13.74
CA ALA A 92 -2.32 -25.25 -12.91
C ALA A 92 -3.23 -26.08 -11.99
N ASP A 93 -2.97 -27.39 -11.86
CA ASP A 93 -3.66 -28.30 -10.95
C ASP A 93 -2.84 -28.50 -9.66
N ARG A 94 -3.27 -27.87 -8.57
CA ARG A 94 -2.61 -27.96 -7.26
C ARG A 94 -2.66 -29.39 -6.70
N THR A 95 -3.69 -30.17 -7.03
CA THR A 95 -3.76 -31.58 -6.64
C THR A 95 -2.72 -32.40 -7.37
N GLU A 96 -2.45 -32.09 -8.64
CA GLU A 96 -1.32 -32.67 -9.36
C GLU A 96 0.01 -32.30 -8.71
N PHE A 97 0.19 -31.03 -8.36
CA PHE A 97 1.44 -30.52 -7.81
C PHE A 97 1.76 -31.08 -6.42
N LEU A 98 0.83 -30.95 -5.48
CA LEU A 98 0.99 -31.44 -4.11
C LEU A 98 0.90 -32.96 -4.04
N GLY A 99 0.05 -33.56 -4.87
CA GLY A 99 -0.38 -34.94 -4.74
C GLY A 99 -1.56 -35.08 -3.79
N ARG A 100 -2.31 -36.18 -3.90
CA ARG A 100 -3.42 -36.50 -2.99
C ARG A 100 -2.88 -36.60 -1.56
N ASN A 101 -3.43 -35.81 -0.64
CA ASN A 101 -2.98 -35.68 0.75
C ASN A 101 -1.51 -35.21 0.90
N GLY A 102 -0.94 -34.59 -0.15
CA GLY A 102 0.40 -34.04 -0.12
C GLY A 102 0.46 -32.66 0.51
N SER A 103 1.67 -32.13 0.65
CA SER A 103 1.92 -30.81 1.23
C SER A 103 3.07 -30.10 0.53
N LEU A 104 3.17 -28.78 0.74
CA LEU A 104 4.28 -27.99 0.20
C LEU A 104 5.66 -28.42 0.72
N ARG A 105 5.71 -29.13 1.86
CA ARG A 105 6.96 -29.69 2.41
C ARG A 105 7.51 -30.86 1.59
N SER A 106 6.65 -31.59 0.88
CA SER A 106 7.03 -32.71 0.03
C SER A 106 6.01 -32.88 -1.10
N PRO A 107 6.01 -31.99 -2.11
CA PRO A 107 5.04 -32.04 -3.19
C PRO A 107 5.35 -33.18 -4.15
N ALA A 108 4.32 -33.94 -4.56
CA ALA A 108 4.46 -35.06 -5.48
C ALA A 108 5.09 -34.68 -6.84
N ALA A 109 4.97 -33.42 -7.27
CA ALA A 109 5.62 -32.93 -8.49
C ALA A 109 7.15 -33.04 -8.45
N MET A 110 7.78 -33.02 -7.27
CA MET A 110 9.26 -33.06 -7.17
C MET A 110 9.85 -34.42 -7.56
N THR A 111 9.03 -35.47 -7.63
CA THR A 111 9.45 -36.80 -8.09
C THR A 111 9.18 -37.01 -9.58
N ARG A 112 8.66 -35.99 -10.29
CA ARG A 112 8.29 -36.08 -11.71
C ARG A 112 9.32 -35.39 -12.60
N THR A 113 9.50 -35.94 -13.78
CA THR A 113 10.37 -35.39 -14.84
C THR A 113 9.72 -34.27 -15.64
N ARG A 114 8.38 -34.23 -15.66
CA ARG A 114 7.58 -33.21 -16.33
C ARG A 114 6.22 -33.02 -15.64
N LEU A 115 5.63 -31.85 -15.81
CA LEU A 115 4.25 -31.53 -15.44
C LEU A 115 3.29 -31.78 -16.61
N SER A 116 2.00 -31.98 -16.32
CA SER A 116 1.00 -32.45 -17.28
C SER A 116 0.57 -31.45 -18.36
N GLY A 117 0.76 -30.15 -18.14
CA GLY A 117 0.23 -29.07 -18.98
C GLY A 117 -1.23 -28.69 -18.65
N LYS A 118 -1.85 -29.27 -17.61
CA LYS A 118 -3.23 -28.96 -17.24
C LYS A 118 -3.43 -27.48 -16.92
N THR A 119 -4.41 -26.88 -17.57
CA THR A 119 -5.00 -25.56 -17.25
C THR A 119 -6.50 -25.61 -17.49
N GLY A 120 -7.26 -24.64 -16.99
CA GLY A 120 -8.69 -24.55 -17.26
C GLY A 120 -9.55 -24.09 -16.08
N THR A 121 -10.82 -24.45 -16.14
CA THR A 121 -11.87 -24.14 -15.17
C THR A 121 -12.03 -25.26 -14.14
N ALA A 122 -12.67 -24.94 -12.99
CA ALA A 122 -13.09 -25.92 -11.98
C ALA A 122 -11.98 -26.82 -11.41
N MET A 123 -10.73 -26.33 -11.39
CA MET A 123 -9.60 -27.01 -10.77
C MET A 123 -9.31 -26.43 -9.38
N ASP A 124 -8.57 -27.19 -8.57
CA ASP A 124 -7.82 -26.61 -7.45
C ASP A 124 -6.65 -25.81 -8.04
N SER A 125 -6.89 -24.54 -8.39
CA SER A 125 -5.99 -23.75 -9.23
C SER A 125 -4.68 -23.36 -8.53
N CYS A 126 -3.56 -23.59 -9.21
CA CYS A 126 -2.24 -23.02 -8.89
C CYS A 126 -1.54 -22.54 -10.17
N ALA A 127 -0.28 -22.13 -10.06
CA ALA A 127 0.65 -22.02 -11.17
C ALA A 127 1.97 -22.67 -10.76
N ALA A 128 2.29 -23.81 -11.37
CA ALA A 128 3.54 -24.51 -11.18
C ALA A 128 4.28 -24.59 -12.52
N ILE A 129 5.54 -24.16 -12.52
CA ILE A 129 6.40 -24.20 -13.69
C ILE A 129 7.71 -24.88 -13.33
N GLN A 130 8.01 -25.99 -14.00
CA GLN A 130 9.23 -26.78 -13.82
C GLN A 130 10.17 -26.60 -15.01
N VAL A 131 11.42 -26.22 -14.73
CA VAL A 131 12.50 -26.07 -15.71
C VAL A 131 13.57 -27.12 -15.41
N SER A 132 13.79 -28.03 -16.35
CA SER A 132 14.81 -29.10 -16.24
C SER A 132 16.07 -28.69 -17.00
N PHE A 133 17.24 -28.92 -16.40
CA PHE A 133 18.52 -28.54 -16.97
C PHE A 133 19.66 -29.43 -16.47
N GLU A 134 20.76 -29.42 -17.22
CA GLU A 134 22.02 -30.06 -16.85
C GLU A 134 23.03 -28.98 -16.47
N LEU A 135 23.91 -29.30 -15.52
CA LEU A 135 25.02 -28.47 -15.10
C LEU A 135 26.29 -29.32 -15.08
N GLU A 136 27.27 -28.93 -15.89
CA GLU A 136 28.62 -29.46 -15.82
C GLU A 136 29.34 -29.02 -14.55
N VAL A 137 30.49 -29.63 -14.27
CA VAL A 137 31.29 -29.31 -13.07
C VAL A 137 31.71 -27.84 -13.11
N GLY A 138 31.33 -27.09 -12.06
CA GLY A 138 31.60 -25.64 -11.98
C GLY A 138 30.64 -24.75 -12.76
N GLU A 139 29.72 -25.33 -13.56
CA GLU A 139 28.74 -24.55 -14.33
C GLU A 139 27.68 -23.91 -13.42
N GLU A 140 27.15 -22.80 -13.89
CA GLU A 140 26.12 -22.02 -13.23
C GLU A 140 25.01 -21.63 -14.21
N ARG A 141 23.76 -21.73 -13.75
CA ARG A 141 22.58 -21.32 -14.52
C ARG A 141 21.68 -20.41 -13.71
N GLU A 142 21.15 -19.39 -14.38
CA GLU A 142 20.16 -18.47 -13.86
C GLU A 142 18.77 -18.80 -14.43
N ILE A 143 17.74 -18.78 -13.57
CA ILE A 143 16.35 -19.04 -13.90
C ILE A 143 15.48 -17.96 -13.26
N ILE A 144 14.73 -17.23 -14.07
CA ILE A 144 13.99 -16.05 -13.62
C ILE A 144 12.49 -16.33 -13.66
N PHE A 145 11.90 -16.58 -12.50
CA PHE A 145 10.46 -16.66 -12.36
C PHE A 145 9.86 -15.27 -12.19
N LYS A 146 8.75 -15.01 -12.87
CA LYS A 146 8.06 -13.71 -12.89
C LYS A 146 6.61 -13.89 -12.48
N LEU A 147 6.17 -13.17 -11.46
CA LEU A 147 4.79 -13.14 -10.98
C LEU A 147 4.25 -11.72 -11.10
N GLY A 148 3.15 -11.52 -11.81
CA GLY A 148 2.59 -10.18 -11.96
C GLY A 148 1.09 -10.17 -12.24
N VAL A 149 0.57 -8.97 -12.47
CA VAL A 149 -0.85 -8.76 -12.76
C VAL A 149 -1.04 -7.60 -13.73
N GLY A 150 -1.77 -7.82 -14.82
CA GLY A 150 -2.23 -6.77 -15.74
C GLY A 150 -3.63 -6.25 -15.38
N THR A 151 -3.98 -5.06 -15.85
CA THR A 151 -5.37 -4.54 -15.80
C THR A 151 -6.36 -5.45 -16.54
N ASP A 152 -5.87 -6.12 -17.58
CA ASP A 152 -6.51 -7.18 -18.36
C ASP A 152 -5.47 -8.15 -18.94
N ALA A 153 -5.91 -9.08 -19.80
CA ALA A 153 -5.03 -10.07 -20.43
C ALA A 153 -4.03 -9.45 -21.41
N ALA A 154 -4.41 -8.40 -22.14
CA ALA A 154 -3.53 -7.74 -23.10
C ALA A 154 -2.45 -6.93 -22.38
N ASP A 155 -2.80 -6.26 -21.29
CA ASP A 155 -1.85 -5.58 -20.41
C ASP A 155 -0.87 -6.56 -19.75
N ALA A 156 -1.38 -7.71 -19.25
CA ALA A 156 -0.53 -8.77 -18.72
C ALA A 156 0.49 -9.26 -19.77
N GLN A 157 0.07 -9.49 -21.02
CA GLN A 157 0.95 -9.87 -22.13
C GLN A 157 2.00 -8.78 -22.44
N LYS A 158 1.62 -7.50 -22.41
CA LYS A 158 2.56 -6.37 -22.59
C LYS A 158 3.63 -6.37 -21.50
N ILE A 159 3.24 -6.57 -20.24
CA ILE A 159 4.19 -6.64 -19.10
C ILE A 159 5.13 -7.84 -19.28
N ILE A 160 4.60 -9.03 -19.60
CA ILE A 160 5.42 -10.24 -19.83
C ILE A 160 6.44 -10.00 -20.95
N HIS A 161 6.01 -9.41 -22.07
CA HIS A 161 6.89 -9.11 -23.21
C HIS A 161 7.96 -8.07 -22.85
N ARG A 162 7.57 -7.01 -22.13
CA ARG A 162 8.49 -5.94 -21.69
C ARG A 162 9.62 -6.46 -20.81
N PHE A 163 9.32 -7.41 -19.92
CA PHE A 163 10.27 -7.98 -18.97
C PHE A 163 10.76 -9.39 -19.37
N ARG A 164 10.86 -9.65 -20.68
CA ARG A 164 11.44 -10.88 -21.21
C ARG A 164 12.97 -10.82 -21.17
N GLY A 165 13.59 -11.89 -20.66
CA GLY A 165 15.03 -12.09 -20.63
C GLY A 165 15.74 -11.47 -19.43
N ALA A 166 16.95 -11.97 -19.16
CA ALA A 166 17.79 -11.53 -18.04
C ALA A 166 18.13 -10.03 -18.03
N PRO A 167 18.41 -9.36 -19.18
CA PRO A 167 18.72 -7.94 -19.17
C PRO A 167 17.59 -7.06 -18.60
N ALA A 168 16.33 -7.38 -18.91
CA ALA A 168 15.19 -6.61 -18.42
C ALA A 168 14.97 -6.78 -16.90
N ALA A 169 15.16 -8.00 -16.40
CA ALA A 169 15.13 -8.28 -14.96
C ALA A 169 16.27 -7.54 -14.23
N ARG A 170 17.49 -7.58 -14.79
CA ARG A 170 18.65 -6.88 -14.23
C ARG A 170 18.44 -5.36 -14.18
N GLN A 171 17.94 -4.77 -15.26
CA GLN A 171 17.63 -3.34 -15.28
C GLN A 171 16.58 -2.96 -14.22
N ALA A 172 15.56 -3.80 -14.01
CA ALA A 172 14.57 -3.57 -12.96
C ALA A 172 15.21 -3.60 -11.56
N LEU A 173 16.15 -4.51 -11.30
CA LEU A 173 16.91 -4.56 -10.05
C LEU A 173 17.81 -3.32 -9.86
N ASP A 174 18.53 -2.92 -10.90
CA ASP A 174 19.41 -1.75 -10.84
C ASP A 174 18.59 -0.48 -10.51
N ASN A 175 17.39 -0.34 -11.07
CA ASN A 175 16.45 0.74 -10.74
C ASN A 175 16.00 0.69 -9.27
N VAL A 176 15.75 -0.51 -8.72
CA VAL A 176 15.41 -0.70 -7.29
C VAL A 176 16.55 -0.25 -6.38
N TRP A 177 17.80 -0.61 -6.72
CA TRP A 177 18.96 -0.17 -5.94
C TRP A 177 19.16 1.34 -6.01
N GLN A 178 19.07 1.94 -7.19
CA GLN A 178 19.17 3.39 -7.34
C GLN A 178 18.09 4.12 -6.53
N HIS A 179 16.87 3.60 -6.54
CA HIS A 179 15.76 4.15 -5.77
C HIS A 179 16.03 4.16 -4.27
N TRP A 180 16.50 3.05 -3.72
CA TRP A 180 16.81 2.95 -2.29
C TRP A 180 18.06 3.73 -1.91
N ALA A 181 19.09 3.73 -2.75
CA ALA A 181 20.28 4.55 -2.53
C ALA A 181 19.93 6.04 -2.44
N HIS A 182 19.08 6.54 -3.35
CA HIS A 182 18.60 7.91 -3.31
C HIS A 182 17.71 8.19 -2.09
N THR A 183 16.72 7.33 -1.84
CA THR A 183 15.72 7.55 -0.78
C THR A 183 16.33 7.47 0.62
N LEU A 184 17.18 6.46 0.88
CA LEU A 184 17.79 6.26 2.19
C LEU A 184 19.01 7.17 2.42
N GLY A 185 19.63 7.66 1.35
CA GLY A 185 20.75 8.60 1.41
C GLY A 185 20.35 10.07 1.67
N ALA A 186 19.05 10.38 1.71
CA ALA A 186 18.58 11.76 1.87
C ALA A 186 18.89 12.37 3.26
N ILE A 187 19.00 11.53 4.29
CA ILE A 187 19.39 11.92 5.64
C ILE A 187 20.54 11.01 6.06
N HIS A 188 21.63 11.60 6.55
CA HIS A 188 22.76 10.88 7.09
C HIS A 188 23.22 11.51 8.40
N VAL A 189 23.44 10.68 9.41
CA VAL A 189 23.99 11.08 10.71
C VAL A 189 25.21 10.24 11.05
N GLU A 190 26.18 10.89 11.67
CA GLU A 190 27.34 10.24 12.26
C GLU A 190 27.40 10.59 13.74
N THR A 191 27.20 9.59 14.59
CA THR A 191 27.23 9.73 16.04
C THR A 191 28.14 8.66 16.65
N PRO A 192 28.60 8.84 17.90
CA PRO A 192 29.35 7.80 18.62
C PRO A 192 28.56 6.49 18.82
N ASP A 193 27.22 6.53 18.73
CA ASP A 193 26.36 5.35 18.84
C ASP A 193 26.10 4.74 17.46
N GLN A 194 26.72 3.59 17.20
CA GLN A 194 26.55 2.87 15.94
C GLN A 194 25.14 2.33 15.72
N SER A 195 24.41 2.00 16.79
CA SER A 195 23.03 1.53 16.67
C SER A 195 22.11 2.65 16.20
N LEU A 196 22.32 3.87 16.70
CA LEU A 196 21.61 5.05 16.22
C LEU A 196 21.90 5.32 14.74
N ASN A 197 23.18 5.27 14.33
CA ASN A 197 23.58 5.46 12.94
C ASN A 197 22.90 4.43 12.02
N VAL A 198 22.86 3.15 12.40
CA VAL A 198 22.21 2.09 11.62
C VAL A 198 20.71 2.34 11.45
N LEU A 199 20.02 2.76 12.51
CA LEU A 199 18.58 3.02 12.44
C LEU A 199 18.25 4.23 11.56
N VAL A 200 18.93 5.36 11.79
CA VAL A 200 18.63 6.62 11.12
C VAL A 200 19.06 6.61 9.66
N ASN A 201 20.22 6.02 9.34
CA ASN A 201 20.79 6.05 7.98
C ASN A 201 20.18 5.01 7.02
N GLY A 202 19.02 4.44 7.36
CA GLY A 202 18.31 3.54 6.46
C GLY A 202 17.03 2.94 7.02
N TRP A 203 17.10 2.23 8.15
CA TRP A 203 16.00 1.37 8.58
C TRP A 203 14.71 2.11 8.92
N LEU A 204 14.78 3.28 9.55
CA LEU A 204 13.58 4.05 9.90
C LEU A 204 12.82 4.51 8.65
N VAL A 205 13.52 5.11 7.67
CA VAL A 205 12.91 5.55 6.41
C VAL A 205 12.41 4.36 5.59
N TYR A 206 13.20 3.28 5.54
CA TYR A 206 12.82 2.05 4.85
C TYR A 206 11.53 1.46 5.43
N GLN A 207 11.42 1.36 6.75
CA GLN A 207 10.24 0.83 7.44
C GLN A 207 9.00 1.68 7.15
N THR A 208 9.10 3.00 7.26
CA THR A 208 7.97 3.90 6.97
C THR A 208 7.50 3.74 5.52
N LEU A 209 8.42 3.71 4.56
CA LEU A 209 8.03 3.63 3.14
C LEU A 209 7.51 2.22 2.77
N ALA A 210 8.28 1.18 3.07
CA ALA A 210 7.97 -0.19 2.65
C ALA A 210 6.77 -0.77 3.40
N CYS A 211 6.74 -0.63 4.74
CA CYS A 211 5.71 -1.25 5.56
C CYS A 211 4.46 -0.38 5.65
N ARG A 212 4.62 0.91 5.99
CA ARG A 212 3.49 1.78 6.31
C ARG A 212 2.83 2.38 5.08
N LEU A 213 3.61 2.95 4.17
CA LEU A 213 3.07 3.62 2.98
C LEU A 213 2.62 2.63 1.91
N TRP A 214 3.47 1.68 1.52
CA TRP A 214 3.17 0.80 0.39
C TRP A 214 2.44 -0.47 0.79
N ALA A 215 2.99 -1.24 1.74
CA ALA A 215 2.36 -2.46 2.21
C ALA A 215 1.10 -2.18 3.05
N ARG A 216 0.97 -0.97 3.62
CA ARG A 216 -0.17 -0.56 4.46
C ARG A 216 -0.41 -1.59 5.57
N SER A 217 0.69 -1.92 6.23
CA SER A 217 0.77 -2.99 7.21
C SER A 217 1.52 -2.55 8.47
N ALA A 218 0.96 -2.89 9.62
CA ALA A 218 1.58 -2.88 10.94
C ALA A 218 0.95 -3.98 11.80
N THR A 219 1.52 -4.22 12.99
CA THR A 219 1.14 -5.29 13.92
C THR A 219 -0.37 -5.38 14.18
N TYR A 220 -1.07 -4.25 14.27
CA TYR A 220 -2.53 -4.19 14.50
C TYR A 220 -3.34 -3.71 13.29
N GLN A 221 -2.70 -3.53 12.13
CA GLN A 221 -3.33 -2.99 10.94
C GLN A 221 -2.74 -3.68 9.71
N SER A 222 -3.29 -4.83 9.31
CA SER A 222 -2.81 -5.63 8.17
C SER A 222 -3.90 -5.84 7.12
N GLY A 223 -4.64 -4.77 6.79
CA GLY A 223 -5.77 -4.81 5.85
C GLY A 223 -5.45 -4.28 4.45
N GLY A 224 -4.35 -3.55 4.26
CA GLY A 224 -4.05 -2.89 2.98
C GLY A 224 -4.91 -1.64 2.71
N ALA A 225 -5.63 -1.13 3.72
CA ALA A 225 -6.34 0.14 3.66
C ALA A 225 -5.38 1.31 3.91
N PHE A 226 -5.71 2.48 3.36
CA PHE A 226 -5.16 3.75 3.81
C PHE A 226 -5.97 4.23 5.02
N GLY A 227 -5.35 4.39 6.19
CA GLY A 227 -5.94 5.13 7.31
C GLY A 227 -5.64 6.62 7.16
N PHE A 228 -6.65 7.48 7.30
CA PHE A 228 -6.51 8.92 7.05
C PHE A 228 -5.44 9.53 7.95
N ARG A 229 -5.63 9.38 9.26
CA ARG A 229 -4.68 9.77 10.30
C ARG A 229 -3.32 9.11 10.13
N ASP A 230 -3.31 7.78 10.02
CA ASP A 230 -2.09 6.97 9.97
C ASP A 230 -1.17 7.44 8.84
N GLN A 231 -1.73 7.62 7.65
CA GLN A 231 -0.97 7.90 6.45
C GLN A 231 -0.42 9.32 6.45
N LEU A 232 -1.15 10.29 6.99
CA LEU A 232 -0.64 11.64 7.20
C LEU A 232 0.53 11.66 8.19
N GLN A 233 0.46 10.86 9.26
CA GLN A 233 1.59 10.70 10.19
C GLN A 233 2.79 10.02 9.53
N ASP A 234 2.56 8.94 8.78
CA ASP A 234 3.60 8.18 8.09
C ASP A 234 4.33 9.05 7.05
N VAL A 235 3.61 9.84 6.24
CA VAL A 235 4.26 10.70 5.23
C VAL A 235 4.98 11.90 5.81
N MET A 236 4.58 12.41 6.99
CA MET A 236 5.34 13.47 7.67
C MET A 236 6.76 13.05 8.02
N ALA A 237 7.01 11.76 8.29
CA ALA A 237 8.35 11.24 8.51
C ALA A 237 9.21 11.19 7.23
N LEU A 238 8.58 11.30 6.05
CA LEU A 238 9.23 11.24 4.75
C LEU A 238 9.48 12.62 4.12
N ILE A 239 9.15 13.72 4.80
CA ILE A 239 9.22 15.08 4.24
C ILE A 239 10.56 15.38 3.58
N HIS A 240 11.69 15.06 4.21
CA HIS A 240 13.01 15.33 3.64
C HIS A 240 13.46 14.28 2.62
N ALA A 241 13.03 13.02 2.77
CA ALA A 241 13.46 11.93 1.91
C ALA A 241 12.67 11.87 0.59
N ARG A 242 11.35 12.12 0.65
CA ARG A 242 10.40 11.98 -0.46
C ARG A 242 9.29 13.02 -0.38
N PRO A 243 9.60 14.33 -0.48
CA PRO A 243 8.61 15.41 -0.39
C PRO A 243 7.49 15.28 -1.43
N GLY A 244 7.79 14.76 -2.63
CA GLY A 244 6.77 14.50 -3.65
C GLY A 244 5.68 13.53 -3.20
N LEU A 245 6.04 12.47 -2.46
CA LEU A 245 5.05 11.53 -1.92
C LEU A 245 4.19 12.18 -0.85
N VAL A 246 4.75 13.08 -0.03
CA VAL A 246 3.99 13.83 0.97
C VAL A 246 2.94 14.70 0.27
N ARG A 247 3.35 15.43 -0.78
CA ARG A 247 2.45 16.27 -1.60
C ARG A 247 1.29 15.47 -2.18
N GLU A 248 1.59 14.34 -2.82
CA GLU A 248 0.58 13.45 -3.39
C GLU A 248 -0.40 12.94 -2.32
N HIS A 249 0.10 12.58 -1.14
CA HIS A 249 -0.74 12.09 -0.03
C HIS A 249 -1.60 13.17 0.61
N LEU A 250 -1.14 14.41 0.69
CA LEU A 250 -1.98 15.53 1.16
C LEU A 250 -3.22 15.68 0.28
N LEU A 251 -3.03 15.67 -1.05
CA LEU A 251 -4.12 15.76 -2.02
C LEU A 251 -5.00 14.51 -2.01
N LEU A 252 -4.40 13.33 -1.85
CA LEU A 252 -5.15 12.08 -1.66
C LEU A 252 -6.05 12.16 -0.43
N CYS A 253 -5.54 12.59 0.73
CA CYS A 253 -6.33 12.71 1.95
C CYS A 253 -7.40 13.81 1.83
N ALA A 254 -7.08 14.97 1.24
CA ALA A 254 -8.08 16.01 0.96
C ALA A 254 -9.25 15.47 0.11
N SER A 255 -8.97 14.58 -0.87
CA SER A 255 -10.01 13.94 -1.70
C SER A 255 -10.90 12.96 -0.94
N ARG A 256 -10.59 12.68 0.33
CA ARG A 256 -11.34 11.81 1.24
C ARG A 256 -12.09 12.57 2.32
N GLN A 257 -12.14 13.90 2.22
CA GLN A 257 -12.97 14.76 3.06
C GLN A 257 -14.39 14.85 2.50
N PHE A 258 -15.39 14.75 3.36
CA PHE A 258 -16.79 14.97 3.04
C PHE A 258 -17.13 16.46 2.99
N GLU A 259 -18.23 16.81 2.33
CA GLU A 259 -18.71 18.20 2.24
C GLU A 259 -18.88 18.85 3.64
N GLU A 260 -19.23 18.07 4.66
CA GLU A 260 -19.42 18.54 6.05
C GLU A 260 -18.12 18.82 6.80
N GLY A 261 -16.96 18.37 6.30
CA GLY A 261 -15.63 18.61 6.87
C GLY A 261 -14.98 17.45 7.62
N ASP A 262 -15.74 16.41 7.97
CA ASP A 262 -15.20 15.12 8.42
C ASP A 262 -14.67 14.31 7.23
N VAL A 263 -14.10 13.14 7.51
CA VAL A 263 -13.33 12.37 6.54
C VAL A 263 -13.66 10.89 6.59
N GLN A 264 -13.29 10.14 5.53
CA GLN A 264 -13.21 8.68 5.66
C GLN A 264 -12.07 8.34 6.64
N HIS A 265 -12.38 7.60 7.70
CA HIS A 265 -11.39 7.13 8.67
C HIS A 265 -10.34 6.22 8.01
N TRP A 266 -10.78 5.32 7.12
CA TRP A 266 -9.89 4.57 6.23
C TRP A 266 -10.60 4.12 4.95
N TRP A 267 -9.85 3.80 3.89
CA TRP A 267 -10.38 3.31 2.61
C TRP A 267 -9.44 2.34 1.86
N HIS A 268 -10.00 1.50 0.98
CA HIS A 268 -9.24 0.64 0.08
C HIS A 268 -9.16 1.22 -1.34
N PRO A 269 -7.97 1.34 -1.94
CA PRO A 269 -7.84 1.63 -3.36
C PRO A 269 -8.18 0.39 -4.22
N PRO A 270 -8.56 0.57 -5.49
CA PRO A 270 -8.65 1.84 -6.20
C PRO A 270 -9.99 2.57 -6.02
N LEU A 271 -11.06 1.85 -5.62
CA LEU A 271 -12.41 2.41 -5.61
C LEU A 271 -12.65 3.41 -4.46
N GLY A 272 -11.92 3.28 -3.35
CA GLY A 272 -12.10 4.17 -2.19
C GLY A 272 -13.23 3.76 -1.25
N ARG A 273 -13.68 2.50 -1.33
CA ARG A 273 -14.62 1.94 -0.35
C ARG A 273 -13.96 1.93 1.02
N GLY A 274 -14.66 2.43 2.04
CA GLY A 274 -14.05 2.71 3.32
C GLY A 274 -15.06 2.99 4.41
N VAL A 275 -14.56 3.29 5.60
CA VAL A 275 -15.39 3.61 6.77
C VAL A 275 -15.42 5.11 6.99
N ARG A 276 -16.62 5.65 7.19
CA ARG A 276 -16.86 6.97 7.81
C ARG A 276 -17.17 6.73 9.28
N THR A 277 -16.49 7.44 10.18
CA THR A 277 -16.70 7.37 11.65
C THR A 277 -17.00 8.77 12.20
N LYS A 278 -17.19 8.88 13.51
CA LYS A 278 -17.19 10.16 14.23
C LYS A 278 -15.86 10.40 14.95
N CYS A 279 -14.76 9.76 14.52
CA CYS A 279 -13.45 9.96 15.13
C CYS A 279 -13.03 11.41 14.88
N SER A 280 -12.69 12.11 15.95
CA SER A 280 -12.66 13.57 15.98
C SER A 280 -11.27 14.15 15.69
N ASP A 281 -10.23 13.32 15.70
CA ASP A 281 -8.87 13.76 15.40
C ASP A 281 -8.49 13.58 13.92
N ASP A 282 -9.11 12.63 13.22
CA ASP A 282 -8.75 12.25 11.84
C ASP A 282 -8.55 13.45 10.92
N PHE A 283 -9.57 14.33 10.83
CA PHE A 283 -9.55 15.47 9.92
C PHE A 283 -8.52 16.54 10.31
N LEU A 284 -8.11 16.63 11.59
CA LEU A 284 -7.12 17.62 12.05
C LEU A 284 -5.68 17.24 11.69
N TRP A 285 -5.42 16.00 11.27
CA TRP A 285 -4.11 15.60 10.76
C TRP A 285 -3.77 16.28 9.42
N LEU A 286 -4.78 16.61 8.60
CA LEU A 286 -4.57 17.25 7.30
C LEU A 286 -3.97 18.67 7.42
N PRO A 287 -4.54 19.60 8.22
CA PRO A 287 -3.93 20.91 8.43
C PRO A 287 -2.55 20.81 9.09
N LEU A 288 -2.33 19.91 10.05
CA LEU A 288 -1.00 19.72 10.64
C LEU A 288 0.05 19.31 9.60
N ALA A 289 -0.25 18.27 8.83
CA ALA A 289 0.67 17.74 7.82
C ALA A 289 0.93 18.77 6.70
N THR A 290 -0.09 19.53 6.31
CA THR A 290 0.02 20.62 5.33
C THR A 290 0.95 21.72 5.84
N CYS A 291 0.74 22.21 7.06
CA CYS A 291 1.62 23.20 7.68
C CYS A 291 3.07 22.72 7.73
N ARG A 292 3.29 21.48 8.18
CA ARG A 292 4.64 20.91 8.28
C ARG A 292 5.31 20.78 6.91
N TYR A 293 4.55 20.37 5.88
CA TYR A 293 5.05 20.26 4.52
C TYR A 293 5.44 21.63 3.95
N VAL A 294 4.55 22.62 4.03
CA VAL A 294 4.81 23.98 3.51
C VAL A 294 5.99 24.62 4.26
N ALA A 295 6.05 24.48 5.58
CA ALA A 295 7.15 25.04 6.38
C ALA A 295 8.51 24.40 6.06
N ALA A 296 8.54 23.08 5.82
CA ALA A 296 9.79 22.37 5.57
C ALA A 296 10.27 22.44 4.11
N ILE A 297 9.34 22.46 3.14
CA ILE A 297 9.64 22.35 1.71
C ILE A 297 9.50 23.69 0.98
N GLY A 298 8.66 24.59 1.47
CA GLY A 298 8.39 25.89 0.83
C GLY A 298 7.48 25.81 -0.41
N ASP A 299 6.91 24.64 -0.73
CA ASP A 299 5.92 24.51 -1.80
C ASP A 299 4.56 25.06 -1.32
N THR A 300 4.34 26.37 -1.49
CA THR A 300 3.06 27.00 -1.22
C THR A 300 2.01 26.73 -2.30
N GLY A 301 2.43 26.33 -3.51
CA GLY A 301 1.53 26.05 -4.62
C GLY A 301 0.60 24.86 -4.35
N VAL A 302 1.01 23.91 -3.48
CA VAL A 302 0.14 22.82 -3.03
C VAL A 302 -1.16 23.32 -2.39
N LEU A 303 -1.15 24.50 -1.77
CA LEU A 303 -2.32 25.07 -1.10
C LEU A 303 -3.43 25.46 -2.08
N ASP A 304 -3.08 25.71 -3.34
CA ASP A 304 -3.99 26.14 -4.41
C ASP A 304 -4.54 24.96 -5.23
N GLU A 305 -4.03 23.75 -4.99
CA GLU A 305 -4.48 22.55 -5.70
C GLU A 305 -5.95 22.27 -5.39
N ASN A 306 -6.76 22.19 -6.43
CA ASN A 306 -8.20 22.03 -6.32
C ASN A 306 -8.58 20.54 -6.26
N VAL A 307 -9.19 20.12 -5.15
CA VAL A 307 -9.52 18.73 -4.85
C VAL A 307 -11.03 18.59 -4.62
N PRO A 308 -11.70 17.54 -5.15
CA PRO A 308 -13.12 17.31 -4.90
C PRO A 308 -13.39 16.79 -3.49
N PHE A 309 -14.54 17.14 -2.92
CA PHE A 309 -15.08 16.49 -1.72
C PHE A 309 -15.75 15.15 -2.06
N LEU A 310 -16.09 14.40 -1.02
CA LEU A 310 -16.97 13.24 -1.07
C LEU A 310 -18.38 13.58 -0.60
N ARG A 311 -19.35 12.78 -1.07
CA ARG A 311 -20.73 12.77 -0.60
C ARG A 311 -21.11 11.36 -0.15
N MET A 312 -21.66 11.28 1.05
CA MET A 312 -22.23 10.07 1.63
C MET A 312 -23.22 10.53 2.71
N ARG A 313 -24.22 9.70 3.05
CA ARG A 313 -25.12 10.05 4.15
C ARG A 313 -24.33 10.33 5.44
N ALA A 314 -24.80 11.31 6.21
CA ALA A 314 -24.29 11.53 7.57
C ALA A 314 -24.61 10.31 8.45
N LEU A 315 -23.76 10.08 9.45
CA LEU A 315 -23.99 9.05 10.46
C LEU A 315 -25.18 9.45 11.36
N GLY A 316 -26.06 8.51 11.64
CA GLY A 316 -27.15 8.70 12.60
C GLY A 316 -26.61 8.97 14.02
N ALA A 317 -27.44 9.47 14.93
CA ALA A 317 -27.02 9.75 16.32
C ALA A 317 -26.42 8.51 17.01
N ASP A 318 -27.06 7.36 16.84
CA ASP A 318 -26.67 6.07 17.44
C ASP A 318 -25.72 5.23 16.57
N GLU A 319 -25.28 5.77 15.43
CA GLU A 319 -24.37 5.06 14.52
C GLU A 319 -22.92 5.45 14.79
N GLU A 320 -22.08 4.46 15.11
CA GLU A 320 -20.64 4.65 15.35
C GLU A 320 -19.88 4.81 14.02
N SER A 321 -20.22 3.98 13.02
CA SER A 321 -19.52 3.95 11.73
C SER A 321 -20.38 3.43 10.59
N CYS A 322 -20.02 3.79 9.36
CA CYS A 322 -20.64 3.27 8.15
C CYS A 322 -19.57 2.89 7.12
N TYR A 323 -19.61 1.62 6.67
CA TYR A 323 -18.75 1.12 5.59
C TYR A 323 -19.48 1.16 4.25
N ASP A 324 -19.04 2.02 3.33
CA ASP A 324 -19.60 2.08 1.99
C ASP A 324 -18.63 2.70 0.97
N LEU A 325 -19.08 2.81 -0.28
CA LEU A 325 -18.43 3.53 -1.37
C LEU A 325 -19.04 4.94 -1.47
N PRO A 326 -18.33 5.99 -1.03
CA PRO A 326 -18.84 7.35 -1.16
C PRO A 326 -18.85 7.81 -2.61
N GLU A 327 -19.76 8.71 -2.92
CA GLU A 327 -19.82 9.37 -4.23
C GLU A 327 -18.84 10.55 -4.25
N ARG A 328 -18.30 10.86 -5.43
CA ARG A 328 -17.54 12.09 -5.64
C ARG A 328 -18.51 13.27 -5.70
N SER A 329 -18.26 14.30 -4.90
CA SER A 329 -19.04 15.54 -4.95
C SER A 329 -18.70 16.37 -6.19
N ASP A 330 -19.68 17.15 -6.67
CA ASP A 330 -19.46 18.22 -7.65
C ASP A 330 -18.77 19.45 -7.02
N GLN A 331 -18.72 19.52 -5.69
CA GLN A 331 -17.98 20.55 -4.98
C GLN A 331 -16.49 20.19 -4.91
N SER A 332 -15.66 21.19 -5.12
CA SER A 332 -14.21 21.11 -4.93
C SER A 332 -13.72 22.39 -4.28
N ALA A 333 -12.58 22.31 -3.60
CA ALA A 333 -11.93 23.47 -3.03
C ALA A 333 -10.41 23.31 -3.04
N SER A 334 -9.71 24.39 -2.76
CA SER A 334 -8.25 24.35 -2.63
C SER A 334 -7.85 23.50 -1.41
N LEU A 335 -6.65 22.90 -1.40
CA LEU A 335 -6.14 22.17 -0.23
C LEU A 335 -6.18 23.05 1.04
N TYR A 336 -5.93 24.36 0.90
CA TYR A 336 -6.10 25.31 2.00
C TYR A 336 -7.53 25.30 2.56
N ASP A 337 -8.54 25.39 1.69
CA ASP A 337 -9.95 25.42 2.10
C ASP A 337 -10.40 24.08 2.71
N HIS A 338 -9.84 22.95 2.24
CA HIS A 338 -10.02 21.65 2.90
C HIS A 338 -9.50 21.67 4.36
N CYS A 339 -8.33 22.27 4.57
CA CYS A 339 -7.75 22.45 5.91
C CYS A 339 -8.61 23.38 6.78
N VAL A 340 -9.05 24.53 6.26
CA VAL A 340 -9.96 25.46 6.97
C VAL A 340 -11.24 24.73 7.38
N ARG A 341 -11.84 23.94 6.47
CA ARG A 341 -13.06 23.18 6.73
C ARG A 341 -12.86 22.11 7.79
N ALA A 342 -11.71 21.41 7.78
CA ALA A 342 -11.36 20.45 8.82
C ALA A 342 -11.24 21.11 10.20
N ILE A 343 -10.57 22.27 10.27
CA ILE A 343 -10.43 23.03 11.52
C ILE A 343 -11.80 23.50 12.02
N HIS A 344 -12.62 24.11 11.15
CA HIS A 344 -13.99 24.50 11.50
C HIS A 344 -14.83 23.33 12.00
N HIS A 345 -14.68 22.14 11.40
CA HIS A 345 -15.35 20.93 11.85
C HIS A 345 -14.90 20.50 13.26
N GLY A 346 -13.62 20.71 13.59
CA GLY A 346 -13.02 20.41 14.90
C GLY A 346 -13.34 21.40 16.02
N LEU A 347 -13.82 22.61 15.71
CA LEU A 347 -14.25 23.62 16.68
C LEU A 347 -15.61 23.27 17.30
N ARG A 348 -15.69 22.09 17.93
CA ARG A 348 -16.87 21.56 18.61
C ARG A 348 -16.50 21.18 20.02
N PHE A 349 -17.03 21.94 20.97
CA PHE A 349 -16.67 21.83 22.37
C PHE A 349 -17.81 21.26 23.20
N GLY A 350 -17.47 20.50 24.24
CA GLY A 350 -18.42 20.04 25.24
C GLY A 350 -18.65 21.07 26.34
N ALA A 351 -19.19 20.59 27.47
CA ALA A 351 -19.61 21.44 28.58
C ALA A 351 -18.45 22.14 29.29
N HIS A 352 -17.23 21.63 29.19
CA HIS A 352 -16.05 22.17 29.86
C HIS A 352 -15.15 22.97 28.90
N GLY A 353 -15.60 23.22 27.66
CA GLY A 353 -14.80 23.93 26.66
C GLY A 353 -13.72 23.08 26.00
N LEU A 354 -13.75 21.76 26.19
CA LEU A 354 -12.83 20.81 25.55
C LEU A 354 -13.44 20.22 24.29
N PRO A 355 -12.64 19.85 23.27
CA PRO A 355 -13.16 19.26 22.04
C PRO A 355 -13.91 17.94 22.31
N LEU A 356 -15.05 17.77 21.64
CA LEU A 356 -15.83 16.53 21.72
C LEU A 356 -15.06 15.38 21.07
N ILE A 357 -14.92 14.27 21.79
CA ILE A 357 -14.16 13.09 21.33
C ILE A 357 -14.87 12.31 20.21
N GLY A 358 -16.19 12.44 20.09
CA GLY A 358 -16.96 11.67 19.09
C GLY A 358 -16.85 10.16 19.33
N SER A 359 -16.57 9.36 18.30
CA SER A 359 -16.36 7.91 18.45
C SER A 359 -14.91 7.52 18.83
N GLY A 360 -14.04 8.50 19.07
CA GLY A 360 -12.62 8.28 19.37
C GLY A 360 -11.76 9.50 19.01
N ASP A 361 -10.62 9.63 19.67
CA ASP A 361 -9.51 10.47 19.21
C ASP A 361 -8.38 9.55 18.71
N TRP A 362 -7.11 9.96 18.84
CA TRP A 362 -5.97 9.12 18.46
C TRP A 362 -5.96 7.74 19.15
N ASN A 363 -6.56 7.62 20.34
CA ASN A 363 -6.75 6.33 20.99
C ASN A 363 -8.10 5.71 20.60
N ASP A 364 -8.08 4.85 19.58
CA ASP A 364 -9.25 4.12 19.09
C ASP A 364 -9.96 3.30 20.20
N GLY A 365 -9.26 2.94 21.28
CA GLY A 365 -9.81 2.18 22.40
C GLY A 365 -10.71 2.99 23.35
N MET A 366 -10.80 4.32 23.20
CA MET A 366 -11.65 5.19 24.01
C MET A 366 -13.04 5.46 23.38
N ASN A 367 -13.50 4.57 22.49
CA ASN A 367 -14.71 4.76 21.69
C ASN A 367 -16.02 4.90 22.50
N LEU A 368 -16.10 4.37 23.72
CA LEU A 368 -17.27 4.51 24.59
C LEU A 368 -17.37 5.89 25.28
N VAL A 369 -16.28 6.67 25.32
CA VAL A 369 -16.27 7.96 26.04
C VAL A 369 -17.24 8.97 25.41
N GLY A 370 -17.38 8.96 24.08
CA GLY A 370 -18.23 9.89 23.35
C GLY A 370 -19.50 9.28 22.76
N GLU A 371 -19.88 8.04 23.13
CA GLU A 371 -21.06 7.33 22.60
C GLU A 371 -22.35 8.17 22.65
N HIS A 372 -22.54 8.94 23.73
CA HIS A 372 -23.69 9.82 23.90
C HIS A 372 -23.46 11.28 23.48
N GLY A 373 -22.40 11.56 22.73
CA GLY A 373 -22.07 12.90 22.21
C GLY A 373 -21.65 13.93 23.26
N LYS A 374 -21.29 13.48 24.47
CA LYS A 374 -20.89 14.35 25.60
C LYS A 374 -19.44 14.19 26.03
N GLY A 375 -18.76 13.16 25.54
CA GLY A 375 -17.36 12.89 25.85
C GLY A 375 -16.47 13.99 25.29
N GLU A 376 -15.51 14.42 26.09
CA GLU A 376 -14.50 15.42 25.72
C GLU A 376 -13.11 14.80 25.80
N SER A 377 -12.20 15.23 24.93
CA SER A 377 -10.81 14.78 24.93
C SER A 377 -9.85 15.92 25.24
N VAL A 378 -9.09 15.74 26.33
CA VAL A 378 -7.98 16.62 26.70
C VAL A 378 -6.83 16.50 25.69
N TRP A 379 -6.54 15.28 25.21
CA TRP A 379 -5.51 15.05 24.19
C TRP A 379 -5.86 15.80 22.90
N LEU A 380 -7.13 15.73 22.47
CA LEU A 380 -7.63 16.46 21.32
C LEU A 380 -7.57 17.98 21.54
N GLY A 381 -7.78 18.46 22.77
CA GLY A 381 -7.55 19.85 23.16
C GLY A 381 -6.12 20.32 22.88
N PHE A 382 -5.12 19.57 23.36
CA PHE A 382 -3.71 19.88 23.08
C PHE A 382 -3.38 19.80 21.58
N PHE A 383 -3.93 18.81 20.89
CA PHE A 383 -3.70 18.61 19.46
C PHE A 383 -4.31 19.74 18.63
N LEU A 384 -5.57 20.09 18.87
CA LEU A 384 -6.27 21.19 18.20
C LEU A 384 -5.59 22.52 18.48
N HIS A 385 -5.17 22.79 19.72
CA HIS A 385 -4.37 23.97 20.06
C HIS A 385 -3.13 24.07 19.17
N HIS A 386 -2.35 23.00 19.07
CA HIS A 386 -1.15 22.97 18.24
C HIS A 386 -1.45 23.18 16.74
N VAL A 387 -2.54 22.58 16.23
CA VAL A 387 -3.00 22.78 14.85
C VAL A 387 -3.33 24.26 14.60
N LEU A 388 -4.10 24.89 15.49
CA LEU A 388 -4.51 26.29 15.37
C LEU A 388 -3.31 27.24 15.41
N GLU A 389 -2.38 27.04 16.35
CA GLU A 389 -1.15 27.85 16.44
C GLU A 389 -0.28 27.74 15.21
N THR A 390 -0.18 26.54 14.63
CA THR A 390 0.65 26.30 13.44
C THR A 390 -0.03 26.77 12.15
N PHE A 391 -1.36 26.73 12.09
CA PHE A 391 -2.13 27.14 10.92
C PHE A 391 -2.36 28.66 10.85
N ALA A 392 -2.42 29.35 11.99
CA ALA A 392 -2.64 30.80 12.01
C ALA A 392 -1.57 31.60 11.23
N PRO A 393 -0.26 31.33 11.35
CA PRO A 393 0.76 31.97 10.50
C PRO A 393 0.56 31.65 9.02
N LEU A 394 0.22 30.41 8.67
CA LEU A 394 0.00 29.99 7.28
C LEU A 394 -1.18 30.75 6.65
N ALA A 395 -2.31 30.82 7.36
CA ALA A 395 -3.49 31.59 6.95
C ALA A 395 -3.16 33.08 6.78
N HIS A 396 -2.39 33.65 7.73
CA HIS A 396 -1.96 35.05 7.66
C HIS A 396 -1.07 35.32 6.43
N THR A 397 -0.08 34.48 6.15
CA THR A 397 0.80 34.61 4.97
C THR A 397 0.03 34.47 3.66
N ARG A 398 -1.08 33.70 3.65
CA ARG A 398 -1.99 33.58 2.50
C ARG A 398 -2.95 34.76 2.33
N GLY A 399 -3.01 35.67 3.31
CA GLY A 399 -3.90 36.85 3.29
C GLY A 399 -5.27 36.62 3.93
N ASP A 400 -5.52 35.43 4.51
CA ASP A 400 -6.75 35.13 5.24
C ASP A 400 -6.60 35.56 6.71
N VAL A 401 -6.60 36.87 6.90
CA VAL A 401 -6.37 37.50 8.20
C VAL A 401 -7.48 37.16 9.19
N THR A 402 -8.72 37.05 8.71
CA THR A 402 -9.89 36.72 9.52
C THR A 402 -9.75 35.32 10.12
N PHE A 403 -9.44 34.32 9.30
CA PHE A 403 -9.28 32.96 9.82
C PHE A 403 -8.04 32.82 10.70
N ALA A 404 -6.94 33.52 10.36
CA ALA A 404 -5.75 33.54 11.20
C ALA A 404 -6.05 34.08 12.62
N GLU A 405 -6.89 35.10 12.75
CA GLU A 405 -7.31 35.63 14.05
C GLU A 405 -8.25 34.69 14.79
N GLN A 406 -9.20 34.07 14.09
CA GLN A 406 -10.05 33.03 14.67
C GLN A 406 -9.19 31.91 15.27
N CYS A 407 -8.20 31.41 14.54
CA CYS A 407 -7.30 30.37 15.05
C CYS A 407 -6.58 30.79 16.33
N ARG A 408 -6.07 32.04 16.39
CA ARG A 408 -5.41 32.56 17.60
C ARG A 408 -6.37 32.67 18.79
N GLN A 409 -7.60 33.12 18.56
CA GLN A 409 -8.62 33.25 19.61
C GLN A 409 -9.04 31.90 20.17
N GLU A 410 -9.26 30.90 19.31
CA GLU A 410 -9.64 29.56 19.72
C GLU A 410 -8.49 28.85 20.46
N ALA A 411 -7.24 29.00 20.00
CA ALA A 411 -6.06 28.51 20.72
C ALA A 411 -5.92 29.17 22.10
N ALA A 412 -6.13 30.48 22.20
CA ALA A 412 -6.14 31.20 23.48
C ALA A 412 -7.27 30.78 24.41
N THR A 413 -8.36 30.22 23.88
CA THR A 413 -9.47 29.68 24.67
C THR A 413 -9.16 28.29 25.19
N LEU A 414 -8.56 27.42 24.35
CA LEU A 414 -8.14 26.06 24.71
C LEU A 414 -6.99 25.99 25.73
N SER A 415 -6.20 27.06 25.85
CA SER A 415 -5.06 27.15 26.77
C SER A 415 -5.43 27.61 28.19
N ARG A 416 -6.69 28.01 28.41
CA ARG A 416 -7.23 28.37 29.73
C ARG A 416 -7.76 27.13 30.44
#